data_AF-A0A6L5FRC5-F1
#
_entry.id   AF-A0A6L5FRC5-F1
#
_cell.length_a   1.000
_cell.length_b   1.000
_cell.length_c   1.000
_cell.angle_alpha   90.00
_cell.angle_beta   90.00
_cell.angle_gamma   90.00
#
_symmetry.space_group_name_H-M   'P 1'
#
loop_
_entity.id
_entity.type
_entity.pdbx_description
1 polymer ?
#
loop_
_entity_poly.entity_id
_entity_poly.type
_entity_poly.pdbx_seq_one_letter_code
_entity_poly.pdbx_strand_id
1 'polypeptide(L)'
;MSDIYCPACRLEQPETHEYCLRCGMELPVQILAAARAKSTRFFPGLKLGDADLESGFLRVSCYREDQTFESDEGSVTIPGHHVRFSIWDGAQARCALSVPESEARDLATFITSELDRVLQ
;
A
#
# COMPACT_ATOMS: atom_id res chain seq x y z
N MET A 1 -18.14 -0.30 -21.43
CA MET A 1 -16.99 -1.10 -21.01
C MET A 1 -15.78 -0.39 -21.56
N SER A 2 -14.84 -0.02 -20.71
CA SER A 2 -13.67 0.75 -21.11
C SER A 2 -12.55 -0.23 -21.43
N ASP A 3 -12.28 -0.44 -22.72
CA ASP A 3 -11.26 -1.37 -23.15
C ASP A 3 -9.87 -0.94 -22.62
N ILE A 4 -9.19 -1.82 -21.90
CA ILE A 4 -7.83 -1.58 -21.36
C ILE A 4 -6.82 -1.91 -22.45
N TYR A 5 -5.88 -1.02 -22.73
CA TYR A 5 -4.77 -1.29 -23.65
C TYR A 5 -3.42 -1.13 -22.95
N CYS A 6 -2.51 -2.07 -23.22
CA CYS A 6 -1.12 -1.94 -22.77
C CYS A 6 -0.47 -0.71 -23.41
N PRO A 7 0.13 0.23 -22.63
CA PRO A 7 0.71 1.44 -23.19
C PRO A 7 1.93 1.18 -24.09
N ALA A 8 2.63 0.06 -23.89
CA ALA A 8 3.81 -0.28 -24.68
C ALA A 8 3.49 -1.07 -25.95
N CYS A 9 2.71 -2.15 -25.85
CA CYS A 9 2.47 -3.04 -26.99
C CYS A 9 1.09 -2.90 -27.61
N ARG A 10 0.22 -2.05 -27.04
CA ARG A 10 -1.17 -1.77 -27.47
C ARG A 10 -2.07 -2.99 -27.56
N LEU A 11 -1.67 -4.12 -26.98
CA LEU A 11 -2.54 -5.27 -26.84
C LEU A 11 -3.65 -4.92 -25.85
N GLU A 12 -4.90 -5.21 -26.22
CA GLU A 12 -6.04 -5.19 -25.33
C GLU A 12 -5.80 -6.14 -24.15
N GLN A 13 -6.12 -5.70 -22.94
CA GLN A 13 -5.87 -6.44 -21.71
C GLN A 13 -7.18 -6.76 -20.99
N PRO A 14 -7.26 -7.92 -20.32
CA PRO A 14 -8.33 -8.18 -19.36
C PRO A 14 -8.31 -7.15 -18.23
N GLU A 15 -9.49 -6.82 -17.69
CA GLU A 15 -9.65 -5.84 -16.59
C GLU A 15 -9.02 -6.26 -15.25
N THR A 16 -8.57 -7.52 -15.14
CA THR A 16 -8.17 -8.16 -13.89
C THR A 16 -6.66 -8.40 -13.74
N HIS A 17 -5.83 -8.12 -14.75
CA HIS A 17 -4.43 -8.51 -14.77
C HIS A 17 -3.47 -7.36 -14.45
N GLU A 18 -2.57 -7.51 -13.47
CA GLU A 18 -1.58 -6.48 -13.11
C GLU A 18 -0.49 -6.25 -14.18
N TYR A 19 -0.27 -7.22 -15.06
CA TYR A 19 0.78 -7.20 -16.07
C TYR A 19 0.23 -7.52 -17.46
N CYS A 20 0.85 -6.94 -18.48
CA CYS A 20 0.54 -7.21 -19.87
C CYS A 20 0.84 -8.67 -20.22
N LEU A 21 -0.17 -9.40 -20.72
CA LEU A 21 -0.03 -10.80 -21.13
C LEU A 21 1.00 -11.03 -22.23
N ARG A 22 1.35 -9.98 -23.01
CA ARG A 22 2.29 -10.09 -24.12
C ARG A 22 3.70 -9.65 -23.77
N CYS A 23 3.85 -8.47 -23.15
CA CYS A 23 5.17 -7.88 -22.93
C CYS A 23 5.63 -7.88 -21.47
N GLY A 24 4.78 -8.31 -20.53
CA GLY A 24 5.12 -8.36 -19.10
C GLY A 24 5.24 -7.00 -18.41
N MET A 25 4.99 -5.89 -19.12
CA MET A 25 4.95 -4.56 -18.53
C MET A 25 3.80 -4.44 -17.52
N GLU A 26 4.07 -3.84 -16.37
CA GLU A 26 3.03 -3.46 -15.40
C GLU A 26 2.01 -2.53 -16.05
N LEU A 27 0.73 -2.91 -15.98
CA LEU A 27 -0.33 -2.08 -16.56
C LEU A 27 -0.62 -0.91 -15.62
N PRO A 28 -0.86 0.30 -16.14
CA PRO A 28 -1.14 1.45 -15.31
C PRO A 28 -2.33 1.16 -14.41
N VAL A 29 -2.11 1.28 -13.10
CA VAL A 29 -3.06 0.89 -12.06
C VAL A 29 -4.38 1.68 -12.13
N GLN A 30 -4.41 2.79 -12.87
CA GLN A 30 -5.64 3.52 -13.17
C GLN A 30 -6.58 2.80 -14.14
N ILE A 31 -6.09 1.83 -14.90
CA ILE A 31 -6.86 1.15 -15.95
C ILE A 31 -7.46 -0.17 -15.43
N LEU A 32 -6.77 -0.84 -14.49
CA LEU A 32 -7.26 -2.05 -13.81
C LEU A 32 -8.24 -1.67 -12.70
N ALA A 33 -9.49 -1.41 -13.05
CA ALA A 33 -10.57 -1.08 -12.12
C ALA A 33 -11.02 -2.27 -11.26
N ALA A 34 -10.06 -2.91 -10.58
CA ALA A 34 -10.27 -3.52 -9.28
C ALA A 34 -9.20 -2.95 -8.33
N ALA A 35 -9.20 -1.62 -8.20
CA ALA A 35 -8.37 -0.94 -7.22
C ALA A 35 -8.72 -1.48 -5.84
N ARG A 36 -7.78 -2.18 -5.20
CA ARG A 36 -7.92 -2.52 -3.79
C ARG A 36 -7.99 -1.18 -3.03
N ALA A 37 -9.18 -0.83 -2.53
CA ALA A 37 -9.41 0.36 -1.70
C ALA A 37 -8.39 0.48 -0.55
N LYS A 38 -7.87 -0.67 -0.11
CA LYS A 38 -6.76 -0.79 0.82
C LYS A 38 -5.78 -1.90 0.40
N SER A 39 -4.49 -1.62 0.39
CA SER A 39 -3.43 -2.64 0.41
C SER A 39 -2.72 -2.65 1.76
N THR A 40 -2.15 -3.79 2.16
CA THR A 40 -1.46 -3.91 3.45
C THR A 40 -0.27 -4.86 3.35
N ARG A 41 0.84 -4.48 3.97
CA ARG A 41 2.05 -5.31 4.10
C ARG A 41 2.58 -5.26 5.53
N PHE A 42 3.18 -6.37 5.96
CA PHE A 42 3.82 -6.53 7.26
C PHE A 42 5.33 -6.62 7.10
N PHE A 43 6.05 -5.90 7.95
CA PHE A 43 7.51 -5.85 8.00
C PHE A 43 7.95 -6.31 9.40
N PRO A 44 8.46 -7.54 9.55
CA PRO A 44 8.87 -8.07 10.85
C PRO A 44 10.20 -7.45 11.31
N GLY A 45 10.55 -7.69 12.59
CA GLY A 45 11.86 -7.38 13.13
C GLY A 45 11.99 -5.95 13.66
N LEU A 46 10.88 -5.30 14.04
CA LEU A 46 10.97 -4.04 14.77
C LEU A 46 11.31 -4.30 16.24
N LYS A 47 12.31 -3.58 16.73
CA LYS A 47 12.58 -3.41 18.15
C LYS A 47 12.03 -2.05 18.59
N LEU A 48 11.14 -2.05 19.58
CA LEU A 48 10.45 -0.85 20.05
C LEU A 48 11.01 -0.32 21.37
N GLY A 49 11.73 -1.16 22.10
CA GLY A 49 12.43 -0.88 23.34
C GLY A 49 13.24 -2.09 23.79
N ASP A 50 14.08 -1.91 24.81
CA ASP A 50 14.99 -2.95 25.30
C ASP A 50 14.26 -4.17 25.92
N ALA A 51 12.99 -4.01 26.27
CA ALA A 51 12.14 -5.03 26.88
C ALA A 51 11.13 -5.68 25.91
N ASP A 52 11.07 -5.23 24.65
CA ASP A 52 10.07 -5.72 23.71
C ASP A 52 10.48 -7.07 23.08
N LEU A 53 9.50 -7.97 22.98
CA LEU A 53 9.66 -9.31 22.39
C LEU A 53 10.11 -9.22 20.93
N GLU A 54 10.85 -10.22 20.45
CA GLU A 54 11.31 -10.32 19.04
C GLU A 54 10.16 -10.36 18.00
N SER A 55 8.90 -10.35 18.44
CA SER A 55 7.68 -10.42 17.64
C SER A 55 7.14 -9.08 17.13
N GLY A 56 7.84 -7.97 17.35
CA GLY A 56 7.42 -6.65 16.86
C GLY A 56 7.39 -6.55 15.32
N PHE A 57 6.35 -5.92 14.77
CA PHE A 57 6.24 -5.69 13.33
C PHE A 57 5.61 -4.35 12.96
N LEU A 58 5.98 -3.84 11.79
CA LEU A 58 5.41 -2.65 11.17
C LEU A 58 4.40 -3.13 10.14
N ARG A 59 3.16 -2.71 10.32
CA ARG A 59 2.09 -2.87 9.34
C ARG A 59 1.90 -1.57 8.59
N VAL A 60 2.17 -1.59 7.30
CA VAL A 60 1.95 -0.46 6.39
C VAL A 60 0.67 -0.74 5.60
N SER A 61 -0.27 0.18 5.65
CA SER A 61 -1.55 0.11 4.91
C SER A 61 -1.68 1.31 4.00
N CYS A 62 -1.92 1.10 2.70
CA CYS A 62 -2.18 2.19 1.76
C CYS A 62 -3.68 2.24 1.48
N TYR A 63 -4.33 3.32 1.87
CA TYR A 63 -5.74 3.61 1.62
C TYR A 63 -5.82 4.46 0.37
N ARG A 64 -6.46 3.93 -0.68
CA ARG A 64 -6.58 4.60 -1.98
C ARG A 64 -7.92 5.28 -2.16
N GLU A 65 -8.94 4.77 -1.49
CA GLU A 65 -10.32 5.23 -1.56
C GLU A 65 -10.91 5.29 -0.16
N ASP A 66 -11.90 6.17 0.01
CA ASP A 66 -12.72 6.22 1.21
C ASP A 66 -13.42 4.86 1.42
N GLN A 67 -13.39 4.37 2.65
CA GLN A 67 -14.02 3.10 3.03
C GLN A 67 -15.01 3.35 4.16
N THR A 68 -16.30 3.15 3.89
CA THR A 68 -17.34 3.17 4.91
C THR A 68 -17.57 1.76 5.41
N PHE A 69 -17.48 1.57 6.72
CA PHE A 69 -17.82 0.34 7.42
C PHE A 69 -19.14 0.57 8.14
N GLU A 70 -20.11 -0.30 7.85
CA GLU A 70 -21.42 -0.30 8.50
C GLU A 70 -21.41 -1.33 9.63
N SER A 71 -22.02 -0.98 10.76
CA SER A 71 -22.24 -1.86 11.91
C SER A 71 -23.57 -1.55 12.57
N ASP A 72 -24.06 -2.43 13.44
CA ASP A 72 -25.30 -2.22 14.21
C ASP A 72 -25.25 -0.96 15.10
N GLU A 73 -24.04 -0.50 15.44
CA GLU A 73 -23.79 0.69 16.27
C GLU A 73 -23.66 1.98 15.45
N GLY A 74 -23.65 1.88 14.11
CA GLY A 74 -23.51 3.00 13.18
C GLY A 74 -22.45 2.76 12.11
N SER A 75 -22.15 3.82 11.36
CA SER A 75 -21.17 3.79 10.27
C SER A 75 -19.91 4.57 10.60
N VAL A 76 -18.76 4.07 10.14
CA VAL A 76 -17.48 4.76 10.22
C VAL A 76 -16.84 4.85 8.84
N THR A 77 -16.47 6.06 8.42
CA THR A 77 -15.74 6.29 7.18
C THR A 77 -14.26 6.47 7.48
N ILE A 78 -13.43 5.63 6.87
CA ILE A 78 -11.98 5.78 6.83
C ILE A 78 -11.63 6.51 5.53
N PRO A 79 -10.98 7.69 5.58
CA PRO A 79 -10.63 8.43 4.38
C PRO A 79 -9.61 7.68 3.53
N GLY A 80 -9.65 7.88 2.21
CA GLY A 80 -8.67 7.39 1.25
C GLY A 80 -7.38 8.21 1.24
N HIS A 81 -6.64 8.07 0.14
CA HIS A 81 -5.46 8.87 -0.22
C HIS A 81 -4.42 9.10 0.89
N HIS A 82 -4.16 8.07 1.69
CA HIS A 82 -3.18 8.14 2.77
C HIS A 82 -2.49 6.79 3.01
N VAL A 83 -1.30 6.85 3.58
CA VAL A 83 -0.57 5.66 4.03
C VAL A 83 -0.52 5.67 5.54
N ARG A 84 -0.98 4.58 6.15
CA ARG A 84 -0.94 4.37 7.59
C ARG A 84 0.19 3.42 7.94
N PHE A 85 1.12 3.91 8.75
CA PHE A 85 2.16 3.12 9.39
C PHE A 85 1.68 2.79 10.80
N SER A 86 1.60 1.52 11.13
CA SER A 86 1.18 1.07 12.46
C SER A 86 2.17 0.06 13.01
N ILE A 87 2.60 0.27 14.23
CA ILE A 87 3.55 -0.57 14.94
C ILE A 87 2.77 -1.49 15.87
N TRP A 88 3.07 -2.77 15.81
CA TRP A 88 2.36 -3.81 16.54
C TRP A 88 3.31 -4.63 17.40
N ASP A 89 2.80 -5.02 18.56
CA ASP A 89 3.36 -6.03 19.43
C ASP A 89 2.31 -7.15 19.58
N GLY A 90 2.56 -8.27 18.91
CA GLY A 90 1.58 -9.34 18.75
C GLY A 90 0.27 -8.84 18.15
N ALA A 91 -0.82 -8.93 18.92
CA ALA A 91 -2.16 -8.54 18.49
C ALA A 91 -2.53 -7.08 18.83
N GLN A 92 -1.62 -6.29 19.41
CA GLN A 92 -1.91 -4.94 19.86
C GLN A 92 -1.13 -3.90 19.04
N ALA A 93 -1.84 -2.91 18.49
CA ALA A 93 -1.21 -1.72 17.93
C ALA A 93 -0.67 -0.84 19.09
N ARG A 94 0.64 -0.63 19.12
CA ARG A 94 1.30 0.26 20.11
C ARG A 94 1.22 1.71 19.69
N CYS A 95 1.42 1.97 18.41
CA CYS A 95 1.25 3.30 17.83
C CYS A 95 0.86 3.21 16.36
N ALA A 96 0.26 4.28 15.85
CA ALA A 96 0.00 4.42 14.43
C ALA A 96 0.10 5.89 14.02
N LEU A 97 0.60 6.13 12.81
CA LEU A 97 0.61 7.42 12.16
C LEU A 97 0.06 7.25 10.74
N SER A 98 -0.71 8.23 10.29
CA SER A 98 -1.18 8.32 8.91
C SER A 98 -0.56 9.55 8.28
N VAL A 99 -0.03 9.39 7.06
CA VAL A 99 0.50 10.50 6.26
C VAL A 99 -0.24 10.59 4.93
N PRO A 100 -0.41 11.80 4.37
CA PRO A 100 -0.95 11.97 3.03
C PRO A 100 -0.17 11.18 1.98
N GLU A 101 -0.82 10.82 0.88
CA GLU A 101 -0.18 10.09 -0.22
C GLU A 101 1.06 10.80 -0.79
N SER A 102 1.06 12.14 -0.84
CA SER A 102 2.23 12.93 -1.30
C SER A 102 3.45 12.70 -0.42
N GLU A 103 3.30 12.85 0.89
CA GLU A 103 4.38 12.63 1.87
C GLU A 103 4.86 11.18 1.86
N ALA A 104 3.96 10.21 1.66
CA ALA A 104 4.34 8.81 1.52
C ALA A 104 5.18 8.55 0.26
N ARG A 105 4.90 9.25 -0.84
CA ARG A 105 5.70 9.16 -2.08
C ARG A 105 7.08 9.78 -1.91
N ASP A 106 7.16 10.91 -1.23
CA ASP A 106 8.43 11.56 -0.93
C ASP A 106 9.29 10.69 0.00
N LEU A 107 8.68 10.07 1.02
CA LEU A 107 9.35 9.10 1.89
C LEU A 107 9.89 7.89 1.10
N ALA A 108 9.08 7.33 0.19
CA ALA A 108 9.51 6.20 -0.64
C ALA A 108 10.69 6.57 -1.55
N THR A 109 10.65 7.78 -2.12
CA THR A 109 11.72 8.32 -2.97
C THR A 109 13.02 8.47 -2.17
N PHE A 110 12.94 9.08 -0.98
CA PHE A 110 14.08 9.23 -0.08
C PHE A 110 14.71 7.88 0.26
N ILE A 111 13.92 6.92 0.77
CA ILE A 111 14.41 5.58 1.16
C ILE A 111 15.10 4.89 -0.02
N THR A 112 14.47 4.91 -1.19
CA THR A 112 15.03 4.28 -2.39
C THR A 112 16.38 4.91 -2.75
N SER A 113 16.46 6.25 -2.74
CA SER A 113 17.70 6.97 -3.04
C SER A 113 18.85 6.67 -2.07
N GLU A 114 18.55 6.48 -0.78
CA GLU A 114 19.57 6.16 0.22
C GLU A 114 20.02 4.70 0.14
N LEU A 115 19.11 3.76 -0.14
CA LEU A 115 19.47 2.35 -0.31
C LEU A 115 20.32 2.12 -1.56
N ASP A 116 20.01 2.79 -2.67
CA ASP A 116 20.80 2.68 -3.90
C ASP A 116 22.24 3.23 -3.71
N ARG A 117 22.43 4.24 -2.85
CA ARG A 117 23.77 4.75 -2.49
C ARG A 117 24.58 3.76 -1.68
N VAL A 118 23.94 2.94 -0.86
CA VAL A 118 24.62 1.92 -0.02
C VAL A 118 25.09 0.72 -0.87
N LEU A 119 24.52 0.54 -2.06
CA LEU A 119 24.86 -0.56 -2.97
C LEU A 119 25.94 -0.21 -4.02
N GLN A 120 26.48 1.02 -4.01
CA GLN A 120 27.60 1.48 -4.84
C GLN A 120 28.91 1.46 -4.06
#